data_AF-A0A7N0TPJ4-F1
#
_entry.id   AF-A0A7N0TPJ4-F1
#
_cell.length_a   1.000
_cell.length_b   1.000
_cell.length_c   1.000
_cell.angle_alpha   90.00
_cell.angle_beta   90.00
_cell.angle_gamma   90.00
#
_symmetry.space_group_name_H-M   'P 1'
#
loop_
_entity.id
_entity.type
_entity.pdbx_description
1 polymer ?
#
loop_
_entity_poly.entity_id
_entity_poly.type
_entity_poly.pdbx_seq_one_letter_code
_entity_poly.pdbx_strand_id
1 'polypeptide(L)'
;MIGFPYLGKLCALVIPCALTSLDHWSPEVKGQGMITFIHLGNNVNSGELGWCQDVILDACFQNIVCSDDIWHLVVEMSVLFAASTQKNNPRSPWFEKLLNEMLGHLERHPRNKERRVAWLEHIDPLLNSVGLILLAHFSRIFPLVFQWIHADDDDTVILVLKFVQTIIKLTWIRNTPYVARLVDELSIIYKEAAMRKARTEIRKHVAQLLIFLRQCQGLQFEAAWAKHKDDPNLETLELFREQDTMIAI
;
A
#
# COMPACT_ATOMS: atom_id res chain seq x y z
N MET A 1 6.05 19.17 -15.27
CA MET A 1 7.40 18.58 -15.40
C MET A 1 8.39 19.74 -15.53
N ILE A 2 8.76 20.37 -14.41
CA ILE A 2 9.84 21.35 -14.39
C ILE A 2 11.10 20.54 -14.09
N GLY A 3 11.71 20.00 -15.15
CA GLY A 3 12.98 19.30 -15.03
C GLY A 3 14.05 20.33 -14.67
N PHE A 4 14.78 20.10 -13.58
CA PHE A 4 15.99 20.84 -13.24
C PHE A 4 17.18 20.09 -13.88
N PRO A 5 17.57 20.37 -15.14
CA PRO A 5 18.53 19.56 -15.91
C PRO A 5 19.95 19.53 -15.32
N TYR A 6 20.21 20.29 -14.26
CA TYR A 6 21.50 20.35 -13.58
C TYR A 6 21.48 19.76 -12.17
N LEU A 7 20.33 19.30 -11.66
CA LEU A 7 20.23 18.79 -10.30
C LEU A 7 21.08 17.53 -10.11
N GLY A 8 21.17 16.67 -11.12
CA GLY A 8 22.07 15.52 -11.14
C GLY A 8 23.54 15.87 -10.92
N LYS A 9 23.99 17.03 -11.42
CA LYS A 9 25.38 17.50 -11.23
C LYS A 9 25.65 17.96 -9.79
N LEU A 10 24.59 18.34 -9.06
CA LEU A 10 24.68 18.77 -7.66
C LEU A 10 24.51 17.60 -6.69
N CYS A 11 24.06 16.42 -7.15
CA CYS A 11 23.86 15.24 -6.30
C CYS A 11 25.12 14.87 -5.49
N ALA A 12 26.31 14.99 -6.08
CA ALA A 12 27.57 14.72 -5.38
C ALA A 12 27.81 15.63 -4.15
N LEU A 13 27.23 16.84 -4.14
CA LEU A 13 27.29 17.77 -3.02
C LEU A 13 26.11 17.59 -2.06
N VAL A 14 24.89 17.45 -2.61
CA VAL A 14 23.65 17.45 -1.83
C VAL A 14 23.48 16.14 -1.05
N ILE A 15 23.80 14.99 -1.66
CA ILE A 15 23.55 13.67 -1.07
C ILE A 15 24.32 13.47 0.25
N PRO A 16 25.63 13.76 0.35
CA PRO A 16 26.34 13.63 1.62
C PRO A 16 25.75 14.51 2.74
N CYS A 17 25.34 15.73 2.42
CA CYS A 17 24.70 16.63 3.37
C CYS A 17 23.35 16.10 3.84
N ALA A 18 22.52 15.63 2.89
CA ALA A 18 21.21 15.05 3.21
C ALA A 18 21.35 13.76 4.04
N LEU A 19 22.31 12.89 3.72
CA LEU A 19 22.64 11.70 4.54
C LEU A 19 23.02 12.11 5.97
N THR A 20 23.88 13.11 6.12
CA THR A 20 24.27 13.63 7.44
C THR A 20 23.06 14.15 8.23
N SER A 21 22.09 14.77 7.56
CA SER A 21 20.83 15.18 8.21
C SER A 21 19.99 13.99 8.69
N LEU A 22 20.01 12.85 7.99
CA LEU A 22 19.29 11.64 8.41
C LEU A 22 19.91 10.97 9.65
N ASP A 23 21.22 11.13 9.85
CA ASP A 23 21.94 10.61 11.02
C ASP A 23 21.76 11.51 12.26
N HIS A 24 21.15 12.69 12.10
CA HIS A 24 20.95 13.64 13.19
C HIS A 24 19.89 13.14 14.19
N TRP A 25 20.06 13.41 15.48
CA TRP A 25 19.13 12.91 16.52
C TRP A 25 17.75 13.61 16.51
N SER A 26 17.68 14.87 16.06
CA SER A 26 16.42 15.64 16.03
C SER A 26 15.53 15.26 14.83
N PRO A 27 14.24 14.96 15.06
CA PRO A 27 13.29 14.62 14.00
C PRO A 27 13.16 15.73 12.95
N GLU A 28 13.24 17.00 13.35
CA GLU A 28 13.07 18.14 12.43
C GLU A 28 14.20 18.18 11.39
N VAL A 29 15.44 17.94 11.83
CA VAL A 29 16.61 17.88 10.92
C VAL A 29 16.52 16.65 10.02
N LYS A 30 16.12 15.49 10.56
CA LYS A 30 15.87 14.29 9.76
C LYS A 30 14.81 14.54 8.70
N GLY A 31 13.70 15.17 9.07
CA GLY A 31 12.59 15.50 8.17
C GLY A 31 13.04 16.36 6.99
N GLN A 32 13.89 17.37 7.22
CA GLN A 32 14.47 18.17 6.11
C GLN A 32 15.37 17.34 5.20
N GLY A 33 16.15 16.41 5.75
CA GLY A 33 16.92 15.43 4.98
C GLY A 33 16.02 14.57 4.10
N MET A 34 14.92 14.04 4.65
CA MET A 34 13.96 13.21 3.92
C MET A 34 13.24 13.99 2.82
N ILE A 35 12.79 15.22 3.09
CA ILE A 35 12.18 16.12 2.09
C ILE A 35 13.17 16.37 0.94
N THR A 36 14.44 16.59 1.26
CA THR A 36 15.49 16.77 0.24
C THR A 36 15.63 15.52 -0.62
N PHE A 37 15.65 14.34 -0.01
CA PHE A 37 15.70 13.08 -0.74
C PHE A 37 14.46 12.82 -1.59
N ILE A 38 13.26 13.07 -1.08
CA ILE A 38 12.01 12.98 -1.83
C ILE A 38 12.07 13.91 -3.05
N HIS A 39 12.55 15.14 -2.87
CA HIS A 39 12.74 16.07 -3.97
C HIS A 39 13.74 15.55 -5.00
N LEU A 40 14.87 14.97 -4.57
CA LEU A 40 15.85 14.35 -5.47
C LEU A 40 15.24 13.18 -6.24
N GLY A 41 14.59 12.23 -5.55
CA GLY A 41 14.01 11.04 -6.18
C GLY A 41 12.90 11.36 -7.20
N ASN A 42 12.18 12.47 -7.00
CA ASN A 42 11.14 12.92 -7.93
C ASN A 42 11.70 13.69 -9.14
N ASN A 43 12.92 14.22 -9.07
CA ASN A 43 13.45 15.14 -10.09
C ASN A 43 14.74 14.66 -10.77
N VAL A 44 15.43 13.65 -10.22
CA VAL A 44 16.70 13.10 -10.73
C VAL A 44 16.45 11.73 -11.34
N ASN A 45 17.10 11.44 -12.46
CA ASN A 45 17.01 10.13 -13.10
C ASN A 45 17.69 9.06 -12.22
N SER A 46 17.08 7.88 -12.06
CA SER A 46 17.65 6.80 -11.23
C SER A 46 19.03 6.33 -11.70
N GLY A 47 19.33 6.44 -12.99
CA GLY A 47 20.67 6.17 -13.52
C GLY A 47 21.75 7.14 -12.99
N GLU A 48 21.40 8.39 -12.70
CA GLU A 48 22.32 9.38 -12.12
C GLU A 48 22.58 9.14 -10.62
N LEU A 49 21.70 8.37 -9.97
CA LEU A 49 21.80 7.99 -8.56
C LEU A 49 22.44 6.61 -8.34
N GLY A 50 22.74 5.87 -9.42
CA GLY A 50 23.23 4.48 -9.33
C GLY A 50 24.49 4.31 -8.49
N TRP A 51 25.36 5.31 -8.41
CA TRP A 51 26.59 5.27 -7.60
C TRP A 51 26.35 5.33 -6.08
N CYS A 52 25.15 5.73 -5.63
CA CYS A 52 24.80 5.89 -4.21
C CYS A 52 23.52 5.16 -3.80
N GLN A 53 22.94 4.38 -4.71
CA GLN A 53 21.66 3.69 -4.51
C GLN A 53 21.60 2.86 -3.22
N ASP A 54 22.60 2.00 -2.98
CA ASP A 54 22.62 1.15 -1.80
C ASP A 54 22.80 1.95 -0.50
N VAL A 55 23.55 3.06 -0.55
CA VAL A 55 23.75 3.95 0.60
C VAL A 55 22.45 4.66 0.97
N ILE A 56 21.70 5.13 -0.04
CA ILE A 56 20.40 5.77 0.20
C ILE A 56 19.39 4.76 0.73
N LEU A 57 19.35 3.55 0.17
CA LEU A 57 18.43 2.51 0.63
C LEU A 57 18.76 2.00 2.04
N ASP A 58 20.05 1.96 2.41
CA ASP A 58 20.46 1.69 3.79
C ASP A 58 19.99 2.80 4.72
N ALA A 59 20.20 4.06 4.35
CA ALA A 59 19.71 5.20 5.13
C ALA A 59 18.18 5.20 5.28
N CYS A 60 17.43 4.84 4.23
CA CYS A 60 15.99 4.59 4.30
C CYS A 60 15.68 3.53 5.37
N PHE A 61 16.31 2.36 5.27
CA PHE A 61 16.09 1.23 6.18
C PHE A 61 16.36 1.59 7.65
N GLN A 62 17.49 2.23 7.95
CA GLN A 62 17.86 2.64 9.30
C GLN A 62 16.87 3.65 9.92
N ASN A 63 16.19 4.44 9.08
CA ASN A 63 15.25 5.46 9.54
C ASN A 63 13.79 4.99 9.56
N ILE A 64 13.48 3.73 9.21
CA ILE A 64 12.10 3.20 9.33
C ILE A 64 11.62 3.27 10.78
N VAL A 65 12.47 2.92 11.75
CA VAL A 65 12.10 3.07 13.15
C VAL A 65 12.33 4.52 13.59
N CYS A 66 11.36 5.38 13.31
CA CYS A 66 11.40 6.81 13.65
C CYS A 66 10.17 7.27 14.47
N SER A 67 10.14 8.56 14.80
CA SER A 67 8.98 9.18 15.47
C SER A 67 7.81 9.34 14.50
N ASP A 68 6.60 9.48 15.07
CA ASP A 68 5.36 9.64 14.30
C ASP A 68 5.42 10.86 13.36
N ASP A 69 6.03 11.95 13.82
CA ASP A 69 6.11 13.22 13.11
C ASP A 69 6.79 13.12 11.72
N ILE A 70 7.72 12.18 11.54
CA ILE A 70 8.50 12.02 10.30
C ILE A 70 8.26 10.68 9.62
N TRP A 71 7.38 9.83 10.17
CA TRP A 71 7.09 8.52 9.60
C TRP A 71 6.60 8.60 8.15
N HIS A 72 5.72 9.55 7.86
CA HIS A 72 5.20 9.74 6.50
C HIS A 72 6.30 10.03 5.48
N LEU A 73 7.27 10.89 5.85
CA LEU A 73 8.43 11.19 5.00
C LEU A 73 9.32 9.98 4.79
N VAL A 74 9.53 9.18 5.84
CA VAL A 74 10.31 7.93 5.76
C VAL A 74 9.67 6.91 4.83
N VAL A 75 8.35 6.74 4.91
CA VAL A 75 7.64 5.82 4.00
C VAL A 75 7.76 6.33 2.57
N GLU A 76 7.43 7.60 2.33
CA GLU A 76 7.48 8.18 0.98
C GLU A 76 8.88 8.05 0.37
N MET A 77 9.92 8.46 1.12
CA MET A 77 11.32 8.35 0.70
C MET A 77 11.68 6.89 0.41
N SER A 78 11.38 5.96 1.33
CA SER A 78 11.74 4.55 1.18
C SER A 78 11.08 3.92 -0.04
N VAL A 79 9.79 4.17 -0.25
CA VAL A 79 9.06 3.64 -1.40
C VAL A 79 9.55 4.25 -2.70
N LEU A 80 9.76 5.57 -2.74
CA LEU A 80 10.25 6.28 -3.91
C LEU A 80 11.59 5.73 -4.38
N PHE A 81 12.57 5.63 -3.48
CA PHE A 81 13.90 5.13 -3.83
C PHE A 81 13.89 3.64 -4.14
N ALA A 82 13.17 2.80 -3.39
CA ALA A 82 13.08 1.38 -3.70
C ALA A 82 12.45 1.16 -5.09
N ALA A 83 11.29 1.76 -5.37
CA ALA A 83 10.58 1.57 -6.62
C ALA A 83 11.32 2.16 -7.84
N SER A 84 11.99 3.30 -7.69
CA SER A 84 12.71 3.95 -8.81
C SER A 84 14.06 3.29 -9.12
N THR A 85 14.79 2.85 -8.09
CA THR A 85 16.15 2.34 -8.26
C THR A 85 16.20 0.83 -8.45
N GLN A 86 15.24 0.08 -7.89
CA GLN A 86 15.16 -1.38 -7.99
C GLN A 86 14.14 -1.87 -9.04
N LYS A 87 13.58 -0.96 -9.85
CA LYS A 87 12.51 -1.24 -10.83
C LYS A 87 12.75 -2.47 -11.72
N ASN A 88 14.00 -2.68 -12.13
CA ASN A 88 14.36 -3.77 -13.05
C ASN A 88 14.69 -5.09 -12.32
N ASN A 89 14.63 -5.11 -10.99
CA ASN A 89 14.93 -6.28 -10.16
C ASN A 89 13.84 -6.48 -9.09
N PRO A 90 12.69 -7.11 -9.44
CA PRO A 90 11.62 -7.39 -8.47
C PRO A 90 12.06 -8.31 -7.32
N ARG A 91 13.19 -9.02 -7.47
CA ARG A 91 13.80 -9.88 -6.44
C ARG A 91 14.88 -9.17 -5.63
N SER A 92 14.97 -7.84 -5.72
CA SER A 92 15.94 -7.08 -4.95
C SER A 92 15.72 -7.32 -3.45
N PRO A 93 16.78 -7.66 -2.68
CA PRO A 93 16.65 -7.87 -1.23
C PRO A 93 16.20 -6.60 -0.49
N TRP A 94 16.35 -5.43 -1.11
CA TRP A 94 15.86 -4.17 -0.56
C TRP A 94 14.34 -4.13 -0.41
N PHE A 95 13.59 -4.74 -1.33
CA PHE A 95 12.14 -4.82 -1.18
C PHE A 95 11.75 -5.61 0.05
N GLU A 96 12.36 -6.78 0.24
CA GLU A 96 12.10 -7.62 1.41
C GLU A 96 12.48 -6.91 2.72
N LYS A 97 13.68 -6.31 2.78
CA LYS A 97 14.15 -5.58 3.96
C LYS A 97 13.20 -4.43 4.34
N LEU A 98 12.92 -3.52 3.41
CA LEU A 98 12.11 -2.34 3.67
C LEU A 98 10.67 -2.72 4.00
N LEU A 99 10.08 -3.66 3.26
CA LEU A 99 8.71 -4.11 3.52
C LEU A 99 8.61 -4.80 4.89
N ASN A 100 9.59 -5.64 5.24
CA ASN A 100 9.57 -6.34 6.52
C ASN A 100 9.66 -5.38 7.71
N GLU A 101 10.50 -4.35 7.61
CA GLU A 101 10.68 -3.37 8.68
C GLU A 101 9.44 -2.45 8.79
N MET A 102 8.90 -1.97 7.66
CA MET A 102 7.67 -1.18 7.66
C MET A 102 6.49 -1.96 8.23
N LEU A 103 6.28 -3.20 7.80
CA LEU A 103 5.25 -4.06 8.35
C LEU A 103 5.47 -4.32 9.84
N GLY A 104 6.72 -4.53 10.27
CA GLY A 104 7.05 -4.75 11.68
C GLY A 104 6.72 -3.53 12.53
N HIS A 105 6.90 -2.33 11.98
CA HIS A 105 6.54 -1.08 12.63
C HIS A 105 5.02 -0.90 12.74
N LEU A 106 4.27 -1.26 11.70
CA LEU A 106 2.80 -1.20 11.67
C LEU A 106 2.16 -2.25 12.59
N GLU A 107 2.71 -3.47 12.64
CA GLU A 107 2.25 -4.55 13.51
C GLU A 107 2.40 -4.23 15.00
N ARG A 108 3.42 -3.44 15.38
CA ARG A 108 3.61 -2.98 16.76
C ARG A 108 2.61 -1.90 17.16
N HIS A 109 2.16 -1.09 16.21
CA HIS A 109 1.26 0.05 16.45
C HIS A 109 0.08 0.10 15.47
N PRO A 110 -0.73 -0.96 15.35
CA PRO A 110 -1.69 -1.09 14.25
C PRO A 110 -2.87 -0.13 14.39
N ARG A 111 -3.08 0.49 15.55
CA ARG A 111 -4.14 1.49 15.78
C ARG A 111 -3.70 2.92 15.50
N ASN A 112 -2.40 3.17 15.29
CA ASN A 112 -1.91 4.52 14.99
C ASN A 112 -2.42 4.95 13.60
N LYS A 113 -3.29 5.97 13.58
CA LYS A 113 -3.95 6.45 12.36
C LYS A 113 -2.96 7.06 11.38
N GLU A 114 -2.07 7.92 11.86
CA GLU A 114 -1.11 8.63 11.01
C GLU A 114 -0.18 7.64 10.32
N ARG A 115 0.28 6.61 11.05
CA ARG A 115 1.17 5.58 10.49
C ARG A 115 0.51 4.74 9.40
N ARG A 116 -0.71 4.26 9.64
CA ARG A 116 -1.42 3.43 8.64
C ARG A 116 -1.79 4.24 7.40
N VAL A 117 -2.23 5.50 7.58
CA VAL A 117 -2.63 6.36 6.46
C VAL A 117 -1.42 6.66 5.58
N ALA A 118 -0.32 7.14 6.18
CA ALA A 118 0.89 7.44 5.42
C ALA A 118 1.43 6.20 4.68
N TRP A 119 1.38 5.02 5.31
CA TRP A 119 1.78 3.79 4.65
C TRP A 119 0.89 3.44 3.46
N LEU A 120 -0.43 3.45 3.64
CA LEU A 120 -1.39 3.13 2.59
C LEU A 120 -1.35 4.12 1.41
N GLU A 121 -1.07 5.40 1.69
CA GLU A 121 -0.96 6.44 0.65
C GLU A 121 0.26 6.27 -0.24
N HIS A 122 1.38 5.78 0.31
CA HIS A 122 2.66 5.75 -0.40
C HIS A 122 3.11 4.37 -0.87
N ILE A 123 2.55 3.26 -0.38
CA ILE A 123 3.12 1.91 -0.63
C ILE A 123 2.97 1.40 -2.08
N ASP A 124 1.99 1.91 -2.83
CA ASP A 124 1.61 1.38 -4.15
C ASP A 124 2.77 1.21 -5.15
N PRO A 125 3.70 2.18 -5.35
CA PRO A 125 4.84 2.02 -6.26
C PRO A 125 5.75 0.85 -5.87
N LEU A 126 5.94 0.60 -4.57
CA LEU A 126 6.72 -0.54 -4.08
C LEU A 126 5.99 -1.85 -4.39
N LEU A 127 4.68 -1.93 -4.13
CA LEU A 127 3.90 -3.14 -4.45
C LEU A 127 3.96 -3.48 -5.93
N ASN A 128 3.82 -2.47 -6.80
CA ASN A 128 3.91 -2.65 -8.25
C ASN A 128 5.29 -3.17 -8.69
N SER A 129 6.34 -2.82 -7.96
CA SER A 129 7.70 -3.29 -8.24
C SER A 129 7.94 -4.71 -7.75
N VAL A 130 7.32 -5.11 -6.64
CA VAL A 130 7.41 -6.48 -6.06
C VAL A 130 6.53 -7.48 -6.82
N GLY A 131 5.31 -7.06 -7.20
CA GLY A 131 4.34 -7.88 -7.93
C GLY A 131 3.97 -9.16 -7.18
N LEU A 132 4.04 -10.29 -7.88
CA LEU A 132 3.60 -11.61 -7.37
C LEU A 132 4.33 -12.06 -6.09
N ILE A 133 5.56 -11.58 -5.86
CA ILE A 133 6.35 -11.94 -4.67
C ILE A 133 5.67 -11.46 -3.37
N LEU A 134 4.75 -10.50 -3.47
CA LEU A 134 3.94 -10.00 -2.36
C LEU A 134 3.16 -11.10 -1.63
N LEU A 135 2.85 -12.22 -2.31
CA LEU A 135 2.23 -13.40 -1.71
C LEU A 135 2.95 -13.87 -0.43
N ALA A 136 4.29 -13.75 -0.37
CA ALA A 136 5.09 -14.14 0.79
C ALA A 136 4.77 -13.31 2.05
N HIS A 137 4.19 -12.12 1.88
CA HIS A 137 3.88 -11.19 2.98
C HIS A 137 2.40 -11.23 3.38
N PHE A 138 1.58 -12.07 2.75
CA PHE A 138 0.14 -12.11 3.02
C PHE A 138 -0.20 -12.43 4.47
N SER A 139 0.58 -13.28 5.13
CA SER A 139 0.40 -13.61 6.55
C SER A 139 0.55 -12.42 7.50
N ARG A 140 1.24 -11.36 7.06
CA ARG A 140 1.46 -10.12 7.80
C ARG A 140 0.51 -9.01 7.34
N ILE A 141 0.27 -8.93 6.04
CA ILE A 141 -0.57 -7.90 5.43
C ILE A 141 -2.05 -8.12 5.75
N PHE A 142 -2.59 -9.32 5.58
CA PHE A 142 -4.02 -9.55 5.74
C PHE A 142 -4.55 -9.31 7.16
N PRO A 143 -3.83 -9.67 8.24
CA PRO A 143 -4.23 -9.27 9.59
C PRO A 143 -4.41 -7.76 9.74
N LEU A 144 -3.49 -6.95 9.19
CA LEU A 144 -3.59 -5.49 9.21
C LEU A 144 -4.79 -5.00 8.38
N VAL A 145 -5.01 -5.57 7.18
CA VAL A 145 -6.17 -5.28 6.33
C VAL A 145 -7.47 -5.51 7.08
N PHE A 146 -7.64 -6.69 7.69
CA PHE A 146 -8.86 -7.04 8.41
C PHE A 146 -9.08 -6.17 9.65
N GLN A 147 -8.01 -5.65 10.24
CA GLN A 147 -8.13 -4.69 11.33
C GLN A 147 -8.53 -3.30 10.82
N TRP A 148 -7.91 -2.83 9.73
CA TRP A 148 -8.07 -1.45 9.26
C TRP A 148 -9.31 -1.23 8.41
N ILE A 149 -9.88 -2.27 7.79
CA ILE A 149 -11.12 -2.17 7.03
C ILE A 149 -12.33 -1.76 7.90
N HIS A 150 -12.23 -1.95 9.22
CA HIS A 150 -13.21 -1.51 10.21
C HIS A 150 -12.75 -0.29 11.03
N ALA A 151 -11.76 0.48 10.54
CA ALA A 151 -11.33 1.70 11.22
C ALA A 151 -12.48 2.73 11.34
N ASP A 152 -12.48 3.52 12.41
CA ASP A 152 -13.54 4.49 12.69
C ASP A 152 -13.65 5.62 11.65
N ASP A 153 -12.55 5.94 10.97
CA ASP A 153 -12.49 6.98 9.94
C ASP A 153 -12.65 6.42 8.52
N ASP A 154 -13.41 7.15 7.69
CA ASP A 154 -13.74 6.74 6.33
C ASP A 154 -12.51 6.73 5.40
N ASP A 155 -11.56 7.65 5.61
CA ASP A 155 -10.34 7.75 4.80
C ASP A 155 -9.50 6.47 4.88
N THR A 156 -9.27 5.96 6.09
CA THR A 156 -8.57 4.67 6.29
C THR A 156 -9.30 3.55 5.56
N VAL A 157 -10.62 3.44 5.71
CA VAL A 157 -11.40 2.36 5.09
C VAL A 157 -11.27 2.40 3.57
N ILE A 158 -11.38 3.58 2.96
CA ILE A 158 -11.22 3.75 1.51
C ILE A 158 -9.80 3.37 1.06
N LEU A 159 -8.78 3.83 1.79
CA LEU A 159 -7.38 3.49 1.49
C LEU A 159 -7.13 1.98 1.57
N VAL A 160 -7.66 1.30 2.59
CA VAL A 160 -7.56 -0.15 2.74
C VAL A 160 -8.25 -0.88 1.58
N LEU A 161 -9.43 -0.44 1.17
CA LEU A 161 -10.14 -1.05 0.04
C LEU A 161 -9.36 -0.90 -1.28
N LYS A 162 -8.78 0.28 -1.53
CA LYS A 162 -7.90 0.51 -2.69
C LYS A 162 -6.65 -0.38 -2.63
N PHE A 163 -6.02 -0.46 -1.47
CA PHE A 163 -4.86 -1.31 -1.24
C PHE A 163 -5.15 -2.79 -1.49
N VAL A 164 -6.28 -3.32 -0.98
CA VAL A 164 -6.71 -4.70 -1.26
C VAL A 164 -6.94 -4.92 -2.76
N GLN A 165 -7.50 -3.93 -3.46
CA GLN A 165 -7.69 -3.99 -4.90
C GLN A 165 -6.34 -4.10 -5.63
N THR A 166 -5.36 -3.30 -5.24
CA THR A 166 -3.98 -3.37 -5.77
C THR A 166 -3.38 -4.75 -5.53
N ILE A 167 -3.50 -5.31 -4.32
CA ILE A 167 -2.99 -6.65 -3.99
C ILE A 167 -3.60 -7.71 -4.91
N ILE A 168 -4.94 -7.72 -5.02
CA ILE A 168 -5.65 -8.72 -5.83
C ILE A 168 -5.21 -8.63 -7.29
N LYS A 169 -5.10 -7.41 -7.84
CA LYS A 169 -4.65 -7.16 -9.21
C LYS A 169 -3.22 -7.62 -9.46
N LEU A 170 -2.30 -7.40 -8.51
CA LEU A 170 -0.89 -7.73 -8.68
C LEU A 170 -0.59 -9.22 -8.49
N THR A 171 -1.31 -9.88 -7.61
CA THR A 171 -1.03 -11.27 -7.24
C THR A 171 -1.94 -12.28 -7.93
N TRP A 172 -3.03 -11.81 -8.55
CA TRP A 172 -4.01 -12.67 -9.23
C TRP A 172 -4.39 -13.87 -8.35
N ILE A 173 -4.66 -13.58 -7.07
CA ILE A 173 -4.57 -14.56 -5.99
C ILE A 173 -5.18 -15.89 -6.44
N ARG A 174 -4.39 -16.94 -6.63
CA ARG A 174 -4.93 -18.28 -6.88
C ARG A 174 -4.84 -19.02 -5.57
N ASN A 175 -5.98 -19.34 -4.97
CA ASN A 175 -6.05 -20.18 -3.76
C ASN A 175 -5.38 -19.57 -2.51
N THR A 176 -6.00 -18.55 -1.91
CA THR A 176 -5.59 -18.00 -0.61
C THR A 176 -6.53 -18.44 0.51
N PRO A 177 -6.03 -18.74 1.73
CA PRO A 177 -6.90 -18.97 2.89
C PRO A 177 -7.73 -17.73 3.27
N TYR A 178 -7.38 -16.56 2.73
CA TYR A 178 -8.02 -15.29 3.06
C TYR A 178 -9.28 -14.98 2.24
N VAL A 179 -9.62 -15.74 1.18
CA VAL A 179 -10.79 -15.40 0.32
C VAL A 179 -12.08 -15.38 1.12
N ALA A 180 -12.35 -16.46 1.85
CA ALA A 180 -13.61 -16.61 2.59
C ALA A 180 -13.76 -15.49 3.63
N ARG A 181 -12.70 -15.23 4.39
CA ARG A 181 -12.69 -14.14 5.37
C ARG A 181 -12.84 -12.78 4.70
N LEU A 182 -12.14 -12.51 3.60
CA LEU A 182 -12.23 -11.24 2.91
C LEU A 182 -13.65 -10.99 2.38
N VAL A 183 -14.33 -12.01 1.85
CA VAL A 183 -15.74 -11.91 1.46
C VAL A 183 -16.61 -11.55 2.66
N ASP A 184 -16.37 -12.15 3.82
CA ASP A 184 -17.12 -11.84 5.05
C ASP A 184 -16.91 -10.40 5.52
N GLU A 185 -15.66 -9.96 5.65
CA GLU A 185 -15.35 -8.59 6.09
C GLU A 185 -15.89 -7.56 5.09
N LEU A 186 -15.83 -7.85 3.77
CA LEU A 186 -16.42 -7.01 2.72
C LEU A 186 -17.94 -6.91 2.85
N SER A 187 -18.63 -8.01 3.12
CA SER A 187 -20.08 -8.01 3.37
C SER A 187 -20.43 -7.22 4.64
N ILE A 188 -19.62 -7.31 5.70
CA ILE A 188 -19.83 -6.56 6.94
C ILE A 188 -19.67 -5.06 6.68
N ILE A 189 -18.54 -4.64 6.09
CA ILE A 189 -18.28 -3.21 5.86
C ILE A 189 -19.29 -2.59 4.88
N TYR A 190 -19.83 -3.36 3.93
CA TYR A 190 -20.91 -2.88 3.05
C TYR A 190 -22.17 -2.46 3.84
N LYS A 191 -22.52 -3.24 4.88
CA LYS A 191 -23.65 -2.97 5.77
C LYS A 191 -23.31 -1.80 6.70
N GLU A 192 -22.15 -1.84 7.35
CA GLU A 192 -21.67 -0.76 8.24
C GLU A 192 -21.57 0.59 7.53
N ALA A 193 -21.25 0.60 6.23
CA ALA A 193 -21.21 1.80 5.41
C ALA A 193 -22.52 2.60 5.42
N ALA A 194 -23.68 1.99 5.76
CA ALA A 194 -24.95 2.71 5.91
C ALA A 194 -24.86 3.89 6.90
N MET A 195 -24.03 3.76 7.93
CA MET A 195 -23.85 4.75 8.99
C MET A 195 -22.68 5.72 8.75
N ARG A 196 -21.91 5.51 7.68
CA ARG A 196 -20.70 6.28 7.35
C ARG A 196 -20.99 7.48 6.47
N LYS A 197 -20.13 8.51 6.51
CA LYS A 197 -20.27 9.70 5.66
C LYS A 197 -19.95 9.36 4.21
N ALA A 198 -18.88 8.60 3.99
CA ALA A 198 -18.45 8.14 2.68
C ALA A 198 -19.16 6.87 2.19
N ARG A 199 -20.42 6.65 2.61
CA ARG A 199 -21.20 5.42 2.34
C ARG A 199 -21.17 4.96 0.89
N THR A 200 -21.33 5.90 -0.05
CA THR A 200 -21.43 5.61 -1.48
C THR A 200 -20.10 5.16 -2.05
N GLU A 201 -19.01 5.80 -1.63
CA GLU A 201 -17.66 5.47 -2.07
C GLU A 201 -17.20 4.13 -1.52
N ILE A 202 -17.42 3.88 -0.22
CA ILE A 202 -17.10 2.61 0.44
C ILE A 202 -17.85 1.46 -0.24
N ARG A 203 -19.18 1.58 -0.38
CA ARG A 203 -20.00 0.55 -1.04
C ARG A 203 -19.57 0.29 -2.49
N LYS A 204 -19.19 1.34 -3.23
CA LYS A 204 -18.67 1.20 -4.60
C LYS A 204 -17.38 0.38 -4.63
N HIS A 205 -16.41 0.67 -3.75
CA HIS A 205 -15.15 -0.06 -3.70
C HIS A 205 -15.36 -1.52 -3.28
N VAL A 206 -16.24 -1.75 -2.30
CA VAL A 206 -16.61 -3.10 -1.86
C VAL A 206 -17.24 -3.90 -3.00
N ALA A 207 -18.22 -3.32 -3.72
CA ALA A 207 -18.85 -3.98 -4.86
C ALA A 207 -17.82 -4.35 -5.94
N GLN A 208 -16.92 -3.43 -6.28
CA GLN A 208 -15.84 -3.70 -7.25
C GLN A 208 -14.93 -4.83 -6.78
N LEU A 209 -14.55 -4.87 -5.51
CA LEU A 209 -13.72 -5.94 -4.94
C LEU A 209 -14.42 -7.30 -5.00
N LEU A 210 -15.70 -7.37 -4.67
CA LEU A 210 -16.47 -8.62 -4.74
C LEU A 210 -16.56 -9.13 -6.18
N ILE A 211 -16.78 -8.24 -7.16
CA ILE A 211 -16.75 -8.58 -8.59
C ILE A 211 -15.37 -9.13 -8.99
N PHE A 212 -14.29 -8.43 -8.62
CA PHE A 212 -12.93 -8.89 -8.90
C PHE A 212 -12.61 -10.24 -8.26
N LEU A 213 -13.01 -10.46 -7.01
CA LEU A 213 -12.80 -11.72 -6.30
C LEU A 213 -13.55 -12.87 -6.98
N ARG A 214 -14.80 -12.65 -7.41
CA ARG A 214 -15.57 -13.64 -8.15
C ARG A 214 -14.87 -14.03 -9.45
N GLN A 215 -14.42 -13.04 -10.23
CA GLN A 215 -13.70 -13.27 -11.48
C GLN A 215 -12.38 -14.04 -11.27
N CYS A 216 -11.68 -13.81 -10.16
CA CYS A 216 -10.41 -14.47 -9.86
C CYS A 216 -10.55 -15.86 -9.22
N GLN A 217 -11.59 -16.10 -8.41
CA GLN A 217 -11.68 -17.26 -7.50
C GLN A 217 -12.83 -18.23 -7.81
N GLY A 218 -13.79 -17.85 -8.68
CA GLY A 218 -14.90 -18.69 -9.12
C GLY A 218 -15.59 -19.45 -7.98
N LEU A 219 -15.40 -20.77 -7.93
CA LEU A 219 -16.02 -21.66 -6.94
C LEU A 219 -15.69 -21.32 -5.47
N GLN A 220 -14.46 -20.87 -5.17
CA GLN A 220 -14.10 -20.52 -3.78
C GLN A 220 -14.87 -19.29 -3.31
N PHE A 221 -15.07 -18.31 -4.21
CA PHE A 221 -15.91 -17.15 -3.94
C PHE A 221 -17.36 -17.57 -3.76
N GLU A 222 -17.92 -18.37 -4.68
CA GLU A 222 -19.33 -18.79 -4.60
C GLU A 222 -19.64 -19.56 -3.31
N ALA A 223 -18.71 -20.41 -2.85
CA ALA A 223 -18.84 -21.12 -1.58
C ALA A 223 -18.86 -20.15 -0.37
N ALA A 224 -18.00 -19.13 -0.37
CA ALA A 224 -17.98 -18.11 0.67
C ALA A 224 -19.20 -17.17 0.62
N TRP A 225 -19.67 -16.84 -0.58
CA TRP A 225 -20.81 -15.96 -0.82
C TRP A 225 -22.15 -16.63 -0.53
N ALA A 226 -22.23 -17.97 -0.58
CA ALA A 226 -23.49 -18.71 -0.43
C ALA A 226 -24.30 -18.34 0.83
N LYS A 227 -23.61 -18.05 1.94
CA LYS A 227 -24.27 -17.66 3.21
C LYS A 227 -24.79 -16.22 3.26
N HIS A 228 -24.42 -15.39 2.28
CA HIS A 228 -24.81 -13.98 2.18
C HIS A 228 -25.91 -13.74 1.14
N LYS A 229 -26.28 -14.76 0.34
CA LYS A 229 -27.23 -14.64 -0.79
C LYS A 229 -28.63 -14.19 -0.37
N ASP A 230 -29.07 -14.59 0.82
CA ASP A 230 -30.41 -14.27 1.33
C ASP A 230 -30.43 -12.98 2.21
N ASP A 231 -29.35 -12.20 2.25
CA ASP A 231 -29.31 -10.98 3.04
C ASP A 231 -29.94 -9.80 2.27
N PRO A 232 -31.07 -9.24 2.75
CA PRO A 232 -31.76 -8.15 2.07
C PRO A 232 -30.91 -6.88 1.96
N ASN A 233 -29.92 -6.68 2.85
CA ASN A 233 -29.03 -5.53 2.79
C ASN A 233 -27.99 -5.63 1.66
N LEU A 234 -27.85 -6.81 1.05
CA LEU A 234 -26.90 -7.10 -0.02
C LEU A 234 -27.59 -7.30 -1.38
N GLU A 235 -28.92 -7.15 -1.49
CA GLU A 235 -29.67 -7.28 -2.76
C GLU A 235 -29.14 -6.35 -3.87
N THR A 236 -28.62 -5.18 -3.50
CA THR A 236 -28.01 -4.25 -4.46
C THR A 236 -26.71 -4.80 -5.07
N LEU A 237 -25.99 -5.66 -4.36
CA LEU A 237 -24.83 -6.39 -4.89
C LEU A 237 -25.26 -7.54 -5.81
N GLU A 238 -26.42 -8.15 -5.55
CA GLU A 238 -27.04 -9.12 -6.46
C GLU A 238 -27.46 -8.46 -7.79
N LEU A 239 -27.87 -7.19 -7.79
CA LEU A 239 -28.16 -6.47 -9.04
C LEU A 239 -26.89 -6.24 -9.89
N PHE A 240 -25.74 -5.96 -9.26
CA PHE A 240 -24.45 -5.94 -9.96
C PHE A 240 -24.03 -7.34 -10.46
N ARG A 241 -24.52 -8.41 -9.81
CA ARG A 241 -24.31 -9.82 -10.21
C ARG A 241 -24.97 -10.15 -11.55
N GLU A 242 -26.12 -9.55 -11.86
CA GLU A 242 -26.91 -9.82 -13.08
C GLU A 242 -26.40 -9.05 -14.31
N GLN A 243 -25.97 -7.79 -14.13
CA GLN A 243 -25.52 -6.92 -15.23
C GLN A 243 -24.25 -7.44 -15.93
N ASP A 244 -23.33 -8.07 -15.22
CA ASP A 244 -22.12 -8.68 -15.82
C ASP A 244 -22.43 -9.98 -16.60
N THR A 245 -23.50 -10.70 -16.24
CA THR A 245 -23.93 -11.91 -16.98
C THR A 245 -24.53 -11.56 -18.35
N MET A 246 -25.09 -10.36 -18.52
CA MET A 246 -25.62 -9.90 -19.81
C MET A 246 -24.55 -9.40 -20.78
N ILE A 247 -23.32 -9.14 -20.33
CA ILE A 247 -22.21 -8.70 -21.20
C ILE A 247 -21.38 -9.90 -21.71
N ALA A 248 -21.59 -11.09 -21.14
CA ALA A 248 -20.86 -12.32 -21.47
C ALA A 248 -21.63 -13.33 -22.35
N ILE A 249 -22.76 -12.93 -22.94
CA ILE A 249 -23.54 -13.69 -23.94
C ILE A 249 -23.49 -12.93 -25.26
#